data_AF-A0A7K7STR9-F1
#
_entry.id   AF-A0A7K7STR9-F1
#
_cell.length_a   1.000
_cell.length_b   1.000
_cell.length_c   1.000
_cell.angle_alpha   90.00
_cell.angle_beta   90.00
_cell.angle_gamma   90.00
#
_symmetry.space_group_name_H-M   'P 1'
#
loop_
_entity.id
_entity.type
_entity.pdbx_description
1 polymer ?
#
loop_
_entity_poly.entity_id
_entity_poly.type
_entity_poly.pdbx_seq_one_letter_code
_entity_poly.pdbx_strand_id
1 'polypeptide(L)'
;REQRWHVQGSPLLFQVLAYNRHTYATVSQRLVITVIPPPGGDPPYQGEFLVGNRNVEELLPEAVREMFLQASAGVWERDDLQVINITSALDRGGRVPLPIEGRKEGVYVKVGSHSPFSPCLVSAASPQSRFRCSLGQQPLASCYDTFAPHFSIRWCNLTLLQVWPSPTTPGPVWGSGVLEEDGGFEPPTEVPPQDLLPGFLVTLLVPLAVALLLCVLLGHLMCCRREGV
;
A
#
# COMPACT_ATOMS: atom_id res chain seq x y z
N ARG A 1 -22.36 -34.17 -2.92
CA ARG A 1 -21.21 -34.70 -2.15
C ARG A 1 -20.44 -33.49 -1.67
N GLU A 2 -20.46 -33.26 -0.37
CA GLU A 2 -20.10 -32.03 0.34
C GLU A 2 -18.62 -31.65 0.16
N GLN A 3 -18.33 -30.40 -0.25
CA GLN A 3 -17.01 -29.81 -0.05
C GLN A 3 -17.16 -28.51 0.73
N ARG A 4 -16.87 -28.65 2.03
CA ARG A 4 -16.75 -27.62 3.04
C ARG A 4 -15.43 -26.87 2.79
N TRP A 5 -15.50 -25.64 2.29
CA TRP A 5 -14.34 -24.75 2.22
C TRP A 5 -14.03 -24.18 3.61
N HIS A 6 -13.47 -25.02 4.47
CA HIS A 6 -12.52 -24.57 5.49
C HIS A 6 -11.16 -25.00 4.99
N VAL A 7 -10.39 -24.11 4.37
CA VAL A 7 -8.98 -24.43 4.12
C VAL A 7 -8.08 -23.23 4.39
N GLN A 8 -7.98 -22.94 5.68
CA GLN A 8 -6.71 -22.62 6.32
C GLN A 8 -5.62 -23.56 5.73
N GLY A 9 -4.65 -23.03 4.97
CA GLY A 9 -3.56 -23.84 4.40
C GLY A 9 -3.80 -24.45 3.00
N SER A 10 -4.75 -23.95 2.19
CA SER A 10 -4.89 -24.41 0.80
C SER A 10 -3.84 -23.76 -0.13
N PRO A 11 -3.17 -24.55 -1.00
CA PRO A 11 -2.23 -24.00 -1.98
C PRO A 11 -2.98 -23.24 -3.08
N LEU A 12 -2.67 -21.95 -3.23
CA LEU A 12 -3.08 -21.13 -4.37
C LEU A 12 -2.20 -21.45 -5.57
N LEU A 13 -2.82 -21.87 -6.67
CA LEU A 13 -2.13 -22.20 -7.92
C LEU A 13 -2.23 -21.00 -8.89
N PHE A 14 -1.10 -20.37 -9.18
CA PHE A 14 -1.00 -19.34 -10.20
C PHE A 14 -0.35 -19.92 -11.45
N GLN A 15 -0.93 -19.68 -12.62
CA GLN A 15 -0.28 -19.98 -13.89
C GLN A 15 0.18 -18.67 -14.53
N VAL A 16 1.49 -18.50 -14.64
CA VAL A 16 2.09 -17.38 -15.35
C VAL A 16 2.31 -17.81 -16.79
N LEU A 17 1.65 -17.13 -17.73
CA LEU A 17 1.86 -17.31 -19.17
C LEU A 17 2.62 -16.09 -19.69
N ALA A 18 3.83 -16.31 -20.18
CA ALA A 18 4.63 -15.31 -20.86
C ALA A 18 4.66 -15.62 -22.35
N TYR A 19 4.61 -14.60 -23.20
CA TYR A 19 4.84 -14.74 -24.64
C TYR A 19 5.91 -13.75 -25.10
N ASN A 20 6.80 -14.22 -25.97
CA ASN A 20 7.79 -13.36 -26.60
C ASN A 20 7.12 -12.61 -27.74
N ARG A 21 7.14 -11.27 -27.69
CA ARG A 21 6.49 -10.42 -28.70
C ARG A 21 7.11 -10.49 -30.10
N HIS A 22 8.38 -10.90 -30.21
CA HIS A 22 9.11 -10.96 -31.48
C HIS A 22 9.08 -12.36 -32.10
N THR A 23 9.18 -13.41 -31.29
CA THR A 23 9.21 -14.80 -31.78
C THR A 23 7.87 -15.52 -31.64
N TYR A 24 6.89 -14.90 -30.99
CA TYR A 24 5.58 -15.47 -30.64
C TYR A 24 5.65 -16.77 -29.81
N ALA A 25 6.83 -17.13 -29.30
CA ALA A 25 7.01 -18.28 -28.43
C ALA A 25 6.33 -18.04 -27.07
N THR A 26 5.63 -19.05 -26.56
CA THR A 26 4.96 -19.00 -25.26
C THR A 26 5.68 -19.89 -24.25
N VAL A 27 5.75 -19.42 -23.01
CA VAL A 27 6.24 -20.19 -21.86
C VAL A 27 5.19 -20.09 -20.77
N SER A 28 4.85 -21.22 -20.16
CA SER A 28 3.95 -21.26 -19.01
C SER A 28 4.65 -21.86 -17.81
N GLN A 29 4.49 -21.22 -16.66
CA GLN A 29 5.00 -21.70 -15.39
C GLN A 29 3.89 -21.71 -14.35
N ARG A 30 3.78 -22.80 -13.59
CA ARG A 30 2.86 -22.90 -12.46
C ARG A 30 3.59 -22.55 -11.18
N LEU A 31 3.07 -21.59 -10.43
CA LEU A 31 3.53 -21.21 -9.10
C LEU A 31 2.50 -21.68 -8.08
N VAL A 32 2.97 -22.31 -7.02
CA VAL A 32 2.13 -22.77 -5.91
C VAL A 32 2.46 -21.91 -4.70
N ILE A 33 1.50 -21.10 -4.24
CA ILE A 33 1.63 -20.23 -3.08
C ILE A 33 0.77 -20.79 -1.96
N THR A 34 1.39 -21.20 -0.85
CA THR A 34 0.64 -21.68 0.31
C THR A 34 0.56 -20.57 1.34
N VAL A 35 -0.65 -20.14 1.69
CA VAL A 35 -0.87 -19.14 2.75
C VAL A 35 -1.08 -19.87 4.06
N ILE A 36 -0.07 -19.80 4.93
CA ILE A 36 -0.11 -20.39 6.26
C ILE A 36 -0.31 -19.25 7.25
N PRO A 37 -1.43 -19.22 7.99
CA PRO A 37 -1.61 -18.20 9.03
C PRO A 37 -0.59 -18.42 10.14
N PRO A 38 -0.10 -17.32 10.76
CA PRO A 38 0.89 -17.41 11.82
C PRO A 38 0.33 -18.17 13.04
N PRO A 39 1.15 -18.99 13.71
CA PRO A 39 0.76 -19.65 14.93
C PRO A 39 0.44 -18.60 16.01
N GLY A 40 -0.78 -18.61 16.54
CA GLY A 40 -1.22 -17.62 17.55
C GLY A 40 -1.93 -16.38 17.00
N GLY A 41 -2.26 -16.35 15.70
CA GLY A 41 -3.04 -15.27 15.09
C GLY A 41 -2.23 -13.98 14.87
N ASP A 42 -2.93 -12.89 14.57
CA ASP A 42 -2.26 -11.61 14.33
C ASP A 42 -1.65 -11.06 15.63
N PRO A 43 -0.37 -10.64 15.60
CA PRO A 43 0.32 -10.15 16.79
C PRO A 43 -0.32 -8.84 17.26
N PRO A 44 -0.69 -8.73 18.56
CA PRO A 44 -1.35 -7.54 19.08
C PRO A 44 -0.44 -6.31 19.13
N TYR A 45 0.87 -6.47 19.34
CA TYR A 45 1.80 -5.35 19.35
C TYR A 45 2.47 -5.23 18.00
N GLN A 46 2.22 -4.12 17.30
CA GLN A 46 2.69 -3.90 15.94
C GLN A 46 3.45 -2.58 15.85
N GLY A 47 4.61 -2.61 15.23
CA GLY A 47 5.50 -1.47 15.05
C GLY A 47 5.81 -1.29 13.57
N GLU A 48 5.69 -0.06 13.09
CA GLU A 48 5.96 0.27 11.70
C GLU A 48 7.20 1.15 11.59
N PHE A 49 8.18 0.67 10.83
CA PHE A 49 9.48 1.30 10.64
C PHE A 49 9.61 1.80 9.21
N LEU A 50 10.01 3.07 9.04
CA LEU A 50 10.37 3.59 7.73
C LEU A 50 11.86 3.37 7.48
N VAL A 51 12.17 2.45 6.56
CA VAL A 51 13.53 2.17 6.07
C VAL A 51 13.85 3.12 4.93
N GLY A 52 14.79 4.05 5.13
CA GLY A 52 15.08 5.10 4.17
C GLY A 52 16.06 4.75 3.05
N ASN A 53 16.78 3.62 3.16
CA ASN A 53 17.89 3.23 2.26
C ASN A 53 17.59 1.96 1.43
N ARG A 54 16.31 1.62 1.25
CA ARG A 54 15.86 0.43 0.50
C ARG A 54 14.64 0.75 -0.35
N ASN A 55 14.44 -0.05 -1.38
CA ASN A 55 13.17 -0.18 -2.13
C ASN A 55 12.49 -1.50 -1.75
N VAL A 56 11.21 -1.67 -2.13
CA VAL A 56 10.43 -2.86 -1.77
C VAL A 56 11.13 -4.12 -2.27
N GLU A 57 11.58 -4.11 -3.51
CA GLU A 57 12.23 -5.24 -4.19
C GLU A 57 13.50 -5.71 -3.48
N GLU A 58 14.20 -4.81 -2.78
CA GLU A 58 15.41 -5.12 -2.02
C GLU A 58 15.11 -5.73 -0.64
N LEU A 59 13.91 -5.52 -0.12
CA LEU A 59 13.45 -6.06 1.16
C LEU A 59 12.61 -7.34 1.02
N LEU A 60 12.14 -7.69 -0.18
CA LEU A 60 11.39 -8.91 -0.43
C LEU A 60 12.19 -10.22 -0.23
N PRO A 61 13.49 -10.32 -0.56
CA PRO A 61 14.25 -11.55 -0.39
C PRO A 61 14.28 -12.03 1.06
N GLU A 62 14.11 -13.33 1.27
CA GLU A 62 14.01 -13.94 2.60
C GLU A 62 15.20 -13.60 3.51
N ALA A 63 16.43 -13.72 2.99
CA ALA A 63 17.65 -13.41 3.73
C ALA A 63 17.68 -11.96 4.26
N VAL A 64 17.12 -11.00 3.50
CA VAL A 64 17.08 -9.60 3.91
C VAL A 64 15.98 -9.37 4.94
N ARG A 65 14.82 -10.04 4.81
CA ARG A 65 13.75 -9.98 5.81
C ARG A 65 14.20 -10.55 7.15
N GLU A 66 14.90 -11.68 7.16
CA GLU A 66 15.44 -12.28 8.38
C GLU A 66 16.48 -11.36 9.05
N MET A 67 17.37 -10.74 8.27
CA MET A 67 18.31 -9.74 8.79
C MET A 67 17.59 -8.54 9.41
N PHE A 68 16.49 -8.08 8.79
CA PHE A 68 15.67 -7.01 9.33
C PHE A 68 14.93 -7.42 10.61
N LEU A 69 14.39 -8.65 10.66
CA LEU A 69 13.76 -9.20 11.85
C LEU A 69 14.75 -9.35 13.00
N GLN A 70 15.98 -9.78 12.73
CA GLN A 70 17.03 -9.87 13.75
C GLN A 70 17.42 -8.50 14.32
N ALA A 71 17.55 -7.48 13.46
CA ALA A 71 17.75 -6.10 13.93
C ALA A 71 16.55 -5.58 14.73
N SER A 72 15.33 -5.90 14.28
CA SER A 72 14.10 -5.57 15.01
C SER A 72 14.04 -6.26 16.36
N ALA A 73 14.49 -7.50 16.46
CA ALA A 73 14.55 -8.28 17.70
C ALA A 73 15.47 -7.63 18.73
N GLY A 74 16.61 -7.09 18.29
CA GLY A 74 17.51 -6.34 19.16
C GLY A 74 16.88 -5.07 19.73
N VAL A 75 16.01 -4.39 18.97
CA VAL A 75 15.30 -3.18 19.43
C VAL A 75 14.09 -3.53 20.30
N TRP A 76 13.40 -4.61 19.97
CA TRP A 76 12.22 -5.09 20.69
C TRP A 76 12.58 -5.89 21.96
N GLU A 77 13.82 -6.35 22.08
CA GLU A 77 14.33 -7.25 23.12
C GLU A 77 13.56 -8.58 23.17
N ARG A 78 13.13 -9.07 21.99
CA ARG A 78 12.27 -10.25 21.80
C ARG A 78 12.53 -10.93 20.46
N ASP A 79 12.36 -12.24 20.43
CA ASP A 79 12.59 -13.07 19.23
C ASP A 79 11.31 -13.57 18.55
N ASP A 80 10.13 -13.23 19.08
CA ASP A 80 8.80 -13.63 18.57
C ASP A 80 8.25 -12.68 17.48
N LEU A 81 9.15 -12.06 16.72
CA LEU A 81 8.80 -11.05 15.73
C LEU A 81 8.50 -11.66 14.36
N GLN A 82 7.50 -11.10 13.68
CA GLN A 82 7.18 -11.44 12.30
C GLN A 82 6.85 -10.21 11.47
N VAL A 83 7.20 -10.24 10.18
CA VAL A 83 6.82 -9.19 9.23
C VAL A 83 5.34 -9.37 8.87
N ILE A 84 4.55 -8.33 9.13
CA ILE A 84 3.12 -8.28 8.81
C ILE A 84 2.91 -7.69 7.42
N ASN A 85 3.60 -6.60 7.10
CA ASN A 85 3.39 -5.88 5.84
C ASN A 85 4.67 -5.14 5.42
N ILE A 86 4.87 -5.01 4.11
CA ILE A 86 5.92 -4.22 3.48
C ILE A 86 5.23 -3.33 2.43
N THR A 87 5.37 -2.02 2.55
CA THR A 87 4.69 -1.07 1.66
C THR A 87 5.68 0.00 1.17
N SER A 88 5.59 0.38 -0.10
CA SER A 88 6.44 1.46 -0.63
C SER A 88 6.09 2.78 0.06
N ALA A 89 7.11 3.62 0.32
CA ALA A 89 6.85 4.98 0.79
C ALA A 89 6.12 5.83 -0.27
N LEU A 90 6.21 5.47 -1.55
CA LEU A 90 5.48 6.13 -2.63
C LEU A 90 3.97 5.95 -2.52
N ASP A 91 3.52 4.75 -2.16
CA ASP A 91 2.09 4.42 -1.99
C ASP A 91 1.42 5.27 -0.90
N ARG A 92 2.22 5.91 -0.03
CA ARG A 92 1.76 6.81 1.04
C ARG A 92 1.97 8.29 0.73
N GLY A 93 1.99 8.65 -0.55
CA GLY A 93 2.15 10.04 -1.00
C GLY A 93 3.61 10.48 -1.12
N GLY A 94 4.52 9.54 -1.40
CA GLY A 94 5.90 9.86 -1.74
C GLY A 94 6.02 10.66 -3.04
N ARG A 95 7.16 11.35 -3.20
CA ARG A 95 7.35 12.32 -4.30
C ARG A 95 7.47 11.63 -5.66
N VAL A 96 6.76 12.19 -6.63
CA VAL A 96 6.93 11.98 -8.08
C VAL A 96 7.91 13.06 -8.59
N PRO A 97 8.86 12.77 -9.51
CA PRO A 97 8.92 11.64 -10.44
C PRO A 97 9.57 10.35 -9.92
N LEU A 98 9.12 9.23 -10.47
CA LEU A 98 9.72 7.89 -10.34
C LEU A 98 10.98 7.77 -11.21
N PRO A 99 11.83 6.77 -10.96
CA PRO A 99 12.91 6.73 -9.97
C PRO A 99 13.95 7.84 -10.17
N ILE A 100 14.45 8.43 -9.08
CA ILE A 100 15.58 9.37 -9.11
C ILE A 100 16.87 8.57 -8.95
N GLU A 101 17.77 8.61 -9.93
CA GLU A 101 19.06 7.91 -9.83
C GLU A 101 19.81 8.25 -8.54
N GLY A 102 20.30 7.22 -7.87
CA GLY A 102 21.03 7.35 -6.61
C GLY A 102 20.18 7.61 -5.37
N ARG A 103 18.85 7.66 -5.46
CA ARG A 103 17.95 7.77 -4.29
C ARG A 103 17.02 6.57 -4.19
N LYS A 104 16.90 6.03 -2.97
CA LYS A 104 15.91 5.01 -2.62
C LYS A 104 14.61 5.69 -2.22
N GLU A 105 13.50 5.06 -2.56
CA GLU A 105 12.15 5.56 -2.29
C GLU A 105 11.82 5.48 -0.81
N GLY A 106 12.34 4.45 -0.15
CA GLY A 106 12.05 4.09 1.22
C GLY A 106 10.86 3.14 1.32
N VAL A 107 10.83 2.38 2.40
CA VAL A 107 9.86 1.30 2.60
C VAL A 107 9.36 1.32 4.04
N TYR A 108 8.04 1.24 4.21
CA TYR A 108 7.42 0.98 5.50
C TYR A 108 7.39 -0.53 5.73
N VAL A 109 8.06 -0.99 6.78
CA VAL A 109 8.04 -2.38 7.24
C VAL A 109 7.29 -2.46 8.55
N LYS A 110 6.18 -3.19 8.55
CA LYS A 110 5.36 -3.43 9.72
C LYS A 110 5.74 -4.78 10.32
N VAL A 111 6.19 -4.76 11.56
CA VAL A 111 6.59 -5.94 12.34
C VAL A 111 5.62 -6.09 13.51
N GLY A 112 5.32 -7.32 13.92
CA GLY A 112 4.55 -7.54 15.14
C GLY A 112 5.12 -8.63 16.02
N SER A 113 4.76 -8.55 17.29
CA SER A 113 5.08 -9.47 18.38
C SER A 113 3.85 -9.70 19.26
N HIS A 114 3.80 -10.86 19.91
CA HIS A 114 2.85 -11.13 20.99
C HIS A 114 3.29 -10.52 22.32
N SER A 115 4.56 -10.12 22.40
CA SER A 115 5.17 -9.44 23.54
C SER A 115 5.05 -7.91 23.43
N PRO A 116 4.92 -7.20 24.57
CA PRO A 116 4.82 -5.74 24.58
C PRO A 116 6.12 -5.07 24.10
N PHE A 117 6.02 -3.80 23.72
CA PHE A 117 7.15 -2.99 23.26
C PHE A 117 8.23 -2.82 24.34
N SER A 118 9.50 -2.81 23.92
CA SER A 118 10.62 -2.49 24.79
C SER A 118 10.57 -1.04 25.30
N PRO A 119 11.22 -0.73 26.43
CA PRO A 119 11.34 0.64 26.93
C PRO A 119 11.91 1.61 25.89
N CYS A 120 12.85 1.15 25.06
CA CYS A 120 13.43 1.96 23.99
C CYS A 120 12.39 2.35 22.93
N LEU A 121 11.57 1.40 22.47
CA LEU A 121 10.53 1.68 21.48
C LEU A 121 9.49 2.65 22.04
N VAL A 122 9.08 2.44 23.30
CA VAL A 122 8.15 3.34 23.99
C VAL A 122 8.72 4.75 24.11
N SER A 123 10.00 4.89 24.46
CA SER A 123 10.64 6.21 24.54
C SER A 123 10.80 6.86 23.15
N ALA A 124 11.13 6.07 22.12
CA ALA A 124 11.28 6.54 20.74
C ALA A 124 9.95 7.07 20.18
N ALA A 125 8.83 6.45 20.52
CA ALA A 125 7.49 6.85 20.08
C ALA A 125 6.79 7.87 21.01
N SER A 126 7.45 8.30 22.09
CA SER A 126 6.89 9.18 23.12
C SER A 126 6.52 10.58 22.59
N PRO A 127 5.60 11.31 23.27
CA PRO A 127 5.27 12.69 22.92
C PRO A 127 6.49 13.63 22.88
N GLN A 128 7.45 13.42 23.78
CA GLN A 128 8.70 14.18 23.83
C GLN A 128 9.56 13.92 22.59
N SER A 129 9.66 12.67 22.14
CA SER A 129 10.32 12.32 20.88
C SER A 129 9.64 12.94 19.66
N ARG A 130 8.30 12.95 19.63
CA ARG A 130 7.54 13.62 18.56
C ARG A 130 7.80 15.13 18.53
N PHE A 131 7.86 15.76 19.70
CA PHE A 131 8.22 17.18 19.79
C PHE A 131 9.64 17.43 19.28
N ARG A 132 10.64 16.63 19.69
CA ARG A 132 12.00 16.73 19.15
C ARG A 132 12.05 16.58 17.64
N CYS A 133 11.33 15.61 17.09
CA CYS A 133 11.20 15.41 15.65
C CYS A 133 10.61 16.63 14.93
N SER A 134 9.63 17.32 15.53
CA SER A 134 9.09 18.57 14.97
C SER A 134 10.11 19.72 14.91
N LEU A 135 11.12 19.69 15.77
CA LEU A 135 12.25 20.62 15.79
C LEU A 135 13.43 20.14 14.93
N GLY A 136 13.29 19.03 14.20
CA GLY A 136 14.38 18.41 13.43
C GLY A 136 15.47 17.75 14.30
N GLN A 137 15.20 17.55 15.59
CA GLN A 137 16.10 16.88 16.53
C GLN A 137 15.84 15.37 16.57
N GLN A 138 16.85 14.60 17.00
CA GLN A 138 16.73 13.16 17.17
C GLN A 138 15.76 12.79 18.31
N PRO A 139 14.97 11.72 18.15
CA PRO A 139 14.07 11.23 19.19
C PRO A 139 14.83 10.63 20.37
N LEU A 140 14.14 10.43 21.49
CA LEU A 140 14.64 9.74 22.67
C LEU A 140 14.64 8.22 22.44
N ALA A 141 15.59 7.73 21.66
CA ALA A 141 15.82 6.30 21.45
C ALA A 141 17.25 5.97 21.90
N SER A 142 17.43 4.96 22.76
CA SER A 142 18.77 4.43 23.10
C SER A 142 19.25 3.35 22.13
N CYS A 143 18.32 2.75 21.38
CA CYS A 143 18.51 1.62 20.48
C CYS A 143 18.60 2.05 19.00
N TYR A 144 18.88 3.32 18.73
CA TYR A 144 18.83 3.87 17.37
C TYR A 144 19.86 3.27 16.42
N ASP A 145 20.96 2.75 16.97
CA ASP A 145 22.09 2.17 16.23
C ASP A 145 21.91 0.69 15.86
N THR A 146 20.91 -0.02 16.40
CA THR A 146 20.76 -1.48 16.23
C THR A 146 20.54 -1.91 14.77
N PHE A 147 19.99 -1.03 13.95
CA PHE A 147 19.73 -1.29 12.53
C PHE A 147 20.94 -0.97 11.62
N ALA A 148 21.93 -0.23 12.13
CA ALA A 148 23.13 0.12 11.38
C ALA A 148 24.08 -1.10 11.27
N PRO A 149 24.86 -1.22 10.19
CA PRO A 149 24.92 -0.32 9.03
C PRO A 149 23.91 -0.66 7.92
N HIS A 150 23.16 -1.76 8.07
CA HIS A 150 22.39 -2.33 6.97
C HIS A 150 21.11 -1.56 6.65
N PHE A 151 20.43 -1.02 7.66
CA PHE A 151 19.16 -0.33 7.52
C PHE A 151 19.19 1.06 8.16
N SER A 152 18.80 2.07 7.39
CA SER A 152 18.68 3.45 7.86
C SER A 152 17.24 3.73 8.28
N ILE A 153 16.93 3.56 9.56
CA ILE A 153 15.58 3.80 10.08
C ILE A 153 15.31 5.30 10.28
N ARG A 154 14.19 5.78 9.74
CA ARG A 154 13.66 7.11 10.02
C ARG A 154 12.83 7.07 11.31
N TRP A 155 13.51 7.19 12.45
CA TRP A 155 12.90 7.07 13.77
C TRP A 155 11.75 8.05 14.05
N CYS A 156 11.75 9.23 13.44
CA CYS A 156 10.64 10.18 13.55
C CYS A 156 9.33 9.73 12.85
N ASN A 157 9.40 8.67 12.04
CA ASN A 157 8.25 8.04 11.38
C ASN A 157 7.85 6.71 12.05
N LEU A 158 8.45 6.37 13.19
CA LEU A 158 8.08 5.18 13.95
C LEU A 158 6.64 5.30 14.46
N THR A 159 5.82 4.29 14.17
CA THR A 159 4.49 4.17 14.77
C THR A 159 4.37 2.86 15.52
N LEU A 160 3.80 2.92 16.73
CA LEU A 160 3.51 1.75 17.56
C LEU A 160 2.01 1.65 17.75
N LEU A 161 1.47 0.46 17.49
CA LEU A 161 0.05 0.17 17.49
C LEU A 161 -0.20 -1.07 18.34
N GLN A 162 -1.12 -0.96 19.29
CA GLN A 162 -1.66 -2.11 19.99
C GLN A 162 -3.03 -2.43 19.39
N VAL A 163 -3.09 -3.54 18.66
CA VAL A 163 -4.29 -4.04 18.00
C VAL A 163 -4.93 -5.09 18.89
N TRP A 164 -6.19 -4.86 19.24
CA TRP A 164 -7.01 -5.87 19.92
C TRP A 164 -7.73 -6.71 18.86
N PRO A 165 -7.83 -8.04 19.02
CA PRO A 165 -8.60 -8.86 18.11
C PRO A 165 -10.04 -8.37 18.14
N SER A 166 -10.45 -7.71 17.05
CA SER A 166 -11.86 -7.44 16.82
C SER A 166 -12.51 -8.77 16.44
N PRO A 167 -13.77 -9.05 16.86
CA PRO A 167 -14.47 -10.24 16.38
C PRO A 167 -14.47 -10.17 14.85
N THR A 168 -13.82 -11.14 14.21
CA THR A 168 -13.77 -11.26 12.76
C THR A 168 -15.20 -11.35 12.27
N THR A 169 -15.73 -10.24 11.77
CA THR A 169 -16.97 -10.30 10.98
C THR A 169 -16.57 -11.10 9.75
N PRO A 170 -17.21 -12.25 9.47
CA PRO A 170 -16.88 -13.02 8.29
C PRO A 170 -16.96 -12.07 7.10
N GLY A 171 -15.81 -11.89 6.43
CA GLY A 171 -15.76 -11.09 5.21
C GLY A 171 -16.76 -11.65 4.19
N PRO A 172 -17.16 -10.85 3.19
CA PRO A 172 -18.00 -11.35 2.12
C PRO A 172 -17.35 -12.61 1.54
N VAL A 173 -18.12 -13.69 1.45
CA VAL A 173 -17.66 -14.93 0.85
C VAL A 173 -17.38 -14.64 -0.62
N TRP A 174 -16.11 -14.50 -0.99
CA TRP A 174 -15.73 -14.40 -2.39
C TRP A 174 -16.05 -15.74 -3.05
N GLY A 175 -16.95 -15.71 -4.04
CA GLY A 175 -17.22 -16.87 -4.88
C GLY A 175 -15.96 -17.30 -5.63
N SER A 176 -15.98 -18.51 -6.19
CA SER A 176 -14.82 -19.17 -6.83
C SER A 176 -14.12 -18.34 -7.91
N GLY A 177 -14.76 -17.31 -8.47
CA GLY A 177 -14.22 -16.48 -9.56
C GLY A 177 -14.05 -17.23 -10.89
N VAL A 178 -14.31 -18.54 -10.88
CA VAL A 178 -14.32 -19.44 -12.03
C VAL A 178 -15.76 -19.54 -12.51
N LEU A 179 -15.99 -19.15 -13.77
CA LEU A 179 -17.21 -19.50 -14.49
C LEU A 179 -17.26 -21.03 -14.63
N GLU A 180 -18.34 -21.67 -14.19
CA GLU A 180 -18.54 -23.09 -14.45
C GLU A 180 -18.60 -23.32 -15.97
N GLU A 181 -18.10 -24.47 -16.45
CA GLU A 181 -17.94 -24.77 -17.88
C GLU A 181 -19.26 -24.65 -18.67
N ASP A 182 -20.40 -24.81 -18.00
CA ASP A 182 -21.77 -24.62 -18.50
C ASP A 182 -22.57 -23.54 -17.73
N GLY A 183 -21.91 -22.75 -16.88
CA GLY A 183 -22.54 -21.69 -16.09
C GLY A 183 -22.80 -20.45 -16.93
N GLY A 184 -24.06 -20.21 -17.30
CA GLY A 184 -24.46 -18.97 -17.95
C GLY A 184 -24.00 -17.76 -17.15
N PHE A 185 -23.43 -16.77 -17.84
CA PHE A 185 -23.21 -15.45 -17.27
C PHE A 185 -24.58 -14.83 -16.97
N GLU A 186 -25.02 -14.90 -15.72
CA GLU A 186 -26.18 -14.17 -15.19
C GLU A 186 -25.68 -12.93 -14.43
N PRO A 187 -25.30 -11.85 -15.17
CA PRO A 187 -25.01 -10.58 -14.53
C PRO A 187 -26.29 -10.09 -13.85
N PRO A 188 -26.18 -9.22 -12.84
CA PRO A 188 -27.34 -8.55 -12.28
C PRO A 188 -28.19 -7.95 -13.40
N THR A 189 -29.38 -8.51 -13.62
CA THR A 189 -30.21 -8.21 -14.80
C THR A 189 -30.74 -6.78 -14.78
N GLU A 190 -30.71 -6.13 -13.61
CA GLU A 190 -31.15 -4.75 -13.46
C GLU A 190 -30.14 -3.96 -12.63
N VAL A 191 -29.33 -3.18 -13.34
CA VAL A 191 -28.78 -1.94 -12.80
C VAL A 191 -29.90 -0.91 -12.85
N PRO A 192 -30.28 -0.24 -11.75
CA PRO A 192 -31.29 0.80 -11.81
C PRO A 192 -30.88 1.83 -12.88
N PRO A 193 -31.78 2.21 -13.80
CA PRO A 193 -31.44 3.09 -14.91
C PRO A 193 -30.82 4.37 -14.36
N GLN A 194 -29.53 4.57 -14.60
CA GLN A 194 -28.87 5.82 -14.30
C GLN A 194 -29.12 6.75 -15.48
N ASP A 195 -29.91 7.79 -15.25
CA ASP A 195 -30.09 8.88 -16.20
C ASP A 195 -28.77 9.64 -16.34
N LEU A 196 -27.97 9.26 -17.34
CA LEU A 196 -26.70 9.90 -17.70
C LEU A 196 -26.89 11.18 -18.52
N LEU A 197 -28.12 11.43 -19.00
CA LEU A 197 -28.52 12.60 -19.78
C LEU A 197 -28.15 13.95 -19.09
N PRO A 198 -28.45 14.17 -17.79
CA PRO A 198 -28.04 15.40 -17.10
C PRO A 198 -26.52 15.58 -17.05
N GLY A 199 -25.75 14.51 -16.81
CA GLY A 199 -24.29 14.57 -16.82
C GLY A 199 -23.73 14.99 -18.18
N PHE A 200 -24.25 14.37 -19.25
CA PHE A 200 -23.88 14.71 -20.63
C PHE A 200 -24.22 16.16 -20.99
N LEU A 201 -25.42 16.64 -20.63
CA LEU A 201 -25.82 18.02 -20.89
C LEU A 201 -24.94 19.02 -20.14
N VAL A 202 -24.57 18.75 -18.89
CA VAL A 202 -23.66 19.61 -18.12
C VAL A 202 -22.27 19.64 -18.75
N THR A 203 -21.71 18.48 -19.12
CA THR A 203 -20.40 18.40 -19.77
C THR A 203 -20.35 19.10 -21.13
N LEU A 204 -21.48 19.16 -21.86
CA LEU A 204 -21.55 19.79 -23.18
C LEU A 204 -21.89 21.29 -23.12
N LEU A 205 -22.93 21.66 -22.37
CA LEU A 205 -23.48 23.02 -22.35
C LEU A 205 -22.59 23.99 -21.59
N VAL A 206 -21.92 23.56 -20.51
CA VAL A 206 -21.07 24.46 -19.70
C VAL A 206 -19.87 24.96 -20.51
N PRO A 207 -19.07 24.11 -21.20
CA PRO A 207 -17.99 24.60 -22.05
C PRO A 207 -18.47 25.48 -23.21
N LEU A 208 -19.62 25.15 -23.82
CA LEU A 208 -20.23 25.96 -24.88
C LEU A 208 -20.63 27.35 -24.40
N ALA A 209 -21.28 27.43 -23.24
CA ALA A 209 -21.66 28.70 -22.64
C ALA A 209 -20.43 29.57 -22.30
N VAL A 210 -19.38 28.95 -21.74
CA VAL A 210 -18.11 29.64 -21.46
C VAL A 210 -17.46 30.13 -22.76
N ALA A 211 -17.40 29.30 -23.80
CA ALA A 211 -16.85 29.69 -25.09
C ALA A 211 -17.63 30.85 -25.73
N LEU A 212 -18.98 30.82 -25.69
CA LEU A 212 -19.82 31.91 -26.17
C LEU A 212 -19.59 33.20 -25.38
N LEU A 213 -19.51 33.12 -24.05
CA LEU A 213 -19.22 34.26 -23.19
C LEU A 213 -17.87 34.89 -23.54
N LEU A 214 -16.84 34.07 -23.72
CA LEU A 214 -15.51 34.51 -24.13
C LEU A 214 -15.53 35.15 -25.53
N CYS A 215 -16.26 34.57 -26.49
CA CYS A 215 -16.43 35.14 -27.82
C CYS A 215 -17.13 36.50 -27.80
N VAL A 216 -18.18 36.66 -26.99
CA VAL A 216 -18.88 37.95 -26.82
C VAL A 216 -17.97 38.97 -26.14
N LEU A 217 -17.24 38.56 -25.10
CA LEU A 217 -16.30 39.44 -24.39
C LEU A 217 -15.17 39.91 -25.32
N LEU A 218 -14.56 38.99 -26.07
CA LEU A 218 -13.54 39.29 -27.08
C LEU A 218 -14.09 40.18 -28.19
N GLY A 219 -15.29 39.88 -28.69
CA GLY A 219 -15.98 40.71 -29.68
C GLY A 219 -16.25 42.12 -29.17
N HIS A 220 -16.70 42.27 -27.94
CA HIS A 220 -16.90 43.57 -27.30
C HIS A 220 -15.57 44.32 -27.13
N LEU A 221 -14.50 43.66 -26.70
CA LEU A 221 -13.18 44.27 -26.56
C LEU A 221 -12.58 44.69 -27.90
N MET A 222 -12.74 43.88 -28.95
CA MET A 222 -12.20 44.13 -30.29
C MET A 222 -13.02 45.13 -31.12
N CYS A 223 -14.36 45.11 -31.01
CA CYS A 223 -15.25 45.95 -31.81
C CYS A 223 -15.74 47.21 -31.07
N CYS A 224 -15.97 47.14 -29.75
CA CYS A 224 -16.54 48.26 -28.98
C CYS A 224 -15.50 49.06 -28.18
N ARG A 225 -14.28 48.54 -27.99
CA ARG A 225 -13.17 49.26 -27.29
C ARG A 225 -11.95 49.54 -28.17
N ARG A 226 -12.10 49.45 -29.49
CA ARG A 226 -11.08 49.93 -30.41
C ARG A 226 -11.15 51.46 -30.50
N GLU A 227 -10.55 52.13 -29.51
CA GLU A 227 -10.14 53.53 -29.68
C GLU A 227 -9.04 53.56 -30.76
N GLY A 228 -9.47 53.89 -31.97
CA GLY A 228 -8.64 53.84 -33.16
C GLY A 228 -9.33 54.36 -34.41
N VAL A 229 -10.24 55.33 -34.27
CA VAL A 229 -10.47 56.52 -35.13
C VAL A 229 -11.04 57.61 -34.23
#